data_AF-A0A354UV04-F1
#
_entry.id   AF-A0A354UV04-F1
#
_cell.length_a   1.000
_cell.length_b   1.000
_cell.length_c   1.000
_cell.angle_alpha   90.00
_cell.angle_beta   90.00
_cell.angle_gamma   90.00
#
_symmetry.space_group_name_H-M   'P 1'
#
loop_
_entity.id
_entity.type
_entity.pdbx_description
1 polymer ?
#
loop_
_entity_poly.entity_id
_entity_poly.type
_entity_poly.pdbx_seq_one_letter_code
_entity_poly.pdbx_strand_id
1 'polypeptide(L)'
;AGARKSIGKGAAEGDTAKEKLTDGMAILGALTSWALEGSIVTADSMRSRGYGTAKRSSFQIYRLTGEDLRLFVWMGLLLAALLFLGNTQSHFTPVLEIAPVQGQNALGLAAYGAFALLPTALHTKEAIAWHISRSGI
;
A
#
# COMPACT_ATOMS: atom_id res chain seq x y z
N ALA A 1 16.61 8.00 -21.30
CA ALA A 1 17.91 8.66 -21.05
C ALA A 1 19.01 8.20 -22.02
N GLY A 2 19.10 6.92 -22.38
CA GLY A 2 20.17 6.39 -23.24
C GLY A 2 20.30 7.03 -24.63
N ALA A 3 19.19 7.21 -25.37
CA ALA A 3 19.21 7.66 -26.76
C ALA A 3 19.67 9.12 -26.98
N ARG A 4 19.48 10.01 -26.00
CA ARG A 4 19.94 11.40 -26.10
C ARG A 4 21.41 11.53 -25.67
N LYS A 5 21.82 10.78 -24.64
CA LYS A 5 23.23 10.66 -24.25
C LYS A 5 24.10 10.10 -25.39
N SER A 6 23.60 9.17 -26.19
CA SER A 6 24.33 8.61 -27.35
C SER A 6 24.52 9.59 -28.51
N ILE A 7 23.76 10.69 -28.57
CA ILE A 7 23.95 11.77 -29.55
C ILE A 7 24.61 13.02 -28.94
N GLY A 8 25.23 12.86 -27.76
CA GLY A 8 25.94 13.94 -27.07
C GLY A 8 25.04 14.98 -26.38
N LYS A 9 23.73 14.72 -26.28
CA LYS A 9 22.78 15.61 -25.58
C LYS A 9 22.31 14.99 -24.28
N GLY A 10 22.90 15.38 -23.18
CA GLY A 10 22.53 14.88 -21.85
C GLY A 10 23.47 15.44 -20.81
N ALA A 11 22.97 15.59 -19.58
CA ALA A 11 23.70 16.23 -18.49
C ALA A 11 25.10 15.61 -18.32
N ALA A 12 26.10 16.30 -18.86
CA ALA A 12 27.49 15.91 -18.77
C ALA A 12 28.17 16.62 -17.58
N GLU A 13 29.26 16.03 -17.13
CA GLU A 13 30.10 16.57 -16.07
C GLU A 13 30.94 17.73 -16.66
N GLY A 14 30.32 18.92 -16.71
CA GLY A 14 30.87 20.12 -17.34
C GLY A 14 29.84 21.10 -17.91
N ASP A 15 28.57 20.67 -18.10
CA ASP A 15 27.53 21.53 -18.69
C ASP A 15 27.15 22.69 -17.77
N THR A 16 26.94 23.85 -18.39
CA THR A 16 26.40 25.03 -17.75
C THR A 16 24.96 24.77 -17.28
N ALA A 17 24.52 25.37 -16.17
CA ALA A 17 23.14 25.23 -15.69
C ALA A 17 22.06 25.54 -16.76
N LYS A 18 22.37 26.43 -17.71
CA LYS A 18 21.50 26.76 -18.85
C LYS A 18 21.38 25.63 -19.88
N GLU A 19 22.47 24.91 -20.15
CA GLU A 19 22.50 23.78 -21.09
C GLU A 19 21.70 22.61 -20.53
N LYS A 20 21.91 22.28 -19.25
CA LYS A 20 21.12 21.25 -18.54
C LYS A 20 19.63 21.56 -18.55
N LEU A 21 19.25 22.82 -18.35
CA LEU A 21 17.85 23.25 -18.40
C LEU A 21 17.26 23.05 -19.80
N THR A 22 17.97 23.49 -20.84
CA THR A 22 17.50 23.40 -22.23
C THR A 22 17.35 21.96 -22.68
N ASP A 23 18.32 21.11 -22.38
CA ASP A 23 18.27 19.68 -22.69
C ASP A 23 17.17 18.97 -21.90
N GLY A 24 16.98 19.32 -20.62
CA GLY A 24 15.88 18.85 -19.79
C GLY A 24 14.52 19.22 -20.36
N MET A 25 14.30 20.48 -20.74
CA MET A 25 13.05 20.94 -21.36
C MET A 25 12.77 20.20 -22.67
N ALA A 26 13.79 19.93 -23.47
CA ALA A 26 13.64 19.20 -24.72
C ALA A 26 13.33 17.69 -24.49
N ILE A 27 13.84 17.07 -23.41
CA ILE A 27 13.44 15.71 -23.01
C ILE A 27 11.97 15.71 -22.57
N LEU A 28 11.58 16.65 -21.72
CA LEU A 28 10.21 16.76 -21.22
C LEU A 28 9.21 16.99 -22.36
N GLY A 29 9.54 17.88 -23.30
CA GLY A 29 8.71 18.13 -24.49
C GLY A 29 8.51 16.86 -25.32
N ALA A 30 9.59 16.10 -25.58
CA ALA A 30 9.50 14.85 -26.32
C ALA A 30 8.65 13.79 -25.59
N LEU A 31 8.84 13.63 -24.27
CA LEU A 31 8.04 12.69 -23.47
C LEU A 31 6.56 13.11 -23.39
N THR A 32 6.29 14.41 -23.33
CA THR A 32 4.93 14.94 -23.29
C THR A 32 4.24 14.70 -24.63
N SER A 33 4.91 14.99 -25.74
CA SER A 33 4.39 14.69 -27.08
C SER A 33 4.07 13.21 -27.24
N TRP A 34 4.99 12.35 -26.81
CA TRP A 34 4.80 10.90 -26.86
C TRP A 34 3.63 10.43 -25.98
N ALA A 35 3.52 10.95 -24.76
CA ALA A 35 2.41 10.65 -23.87
C ALA A 35 1.07 11.11 -24.44
N LEU A 36 1.02 12.29 -25.08
CA LEU A 36 -0.19 12.82 -25.72
C LEU A 36 -0.60 11.97 -26.92
N GLU A 37 0.34 11.62 -27.79
CA GLU A 37 0.08 10.76 -28.94
C GLU A 37 -0.43 9.39 -28.51
N GLY A 38 0.22 8.76 -27.53
CA GLY A 38 -0.24 7.51 -26.92
C GLY A 38 -1.62 7.64 -26.27
N SER A 39 -1.92 8.77 -25.63
CA SER A 39 -3.23 9.02 -25.00
C SER A 39 -4.34 9.13 -26.03
N ILE A 40 -4.09 9.78 -27.18
CA ILE A 40 -5.06 9.93 -28.26
C ILE A 40 -5.38 8.56 -28.87
N VAL A 41 -4.35 7.77 -29.20
CA VAL A 41 -4.52 6.41 -29.74
C VAL A 41 -5.28 5.52 -28.75
N THR A 42 -4.96 5.63 -27.45
CA THR A 42 -5.66 4.86 -26.41
C THR A 42 -7.11 5.31 -26.28
N ALA A 43 -7.40 6.61 -26.34
CA ALA A 43 -8.75 7.15 -26.27
C ALA A 43 -9.61 6.71 -27.46
N ASP A 44 -9.07 6.71 -28.67
CA ASP A 44 -9.78 6.24 -29.87
C ASP A 44 -10.05 4.73 -29.80
N SER A 45 -9.06 3.94 -29.36
CA SER A 45 -9.23 2.51 -29.08
C SER A 45 -10.30 2.24 -28.02
N MET A 46 -10.35 3.04 -26.95
CA MET A 46 -11.41 2.94 -25.95
C MET A 46 -12.77 3.26 -26.55
N ARG A 47 -12.88 4.33 -27.35
CA ARG A 47 -14.12 4.75 -28.00
C ARG A 47 -14.66 3.70 -28.97
N SER A 48 -13.79 3.09 -29.79
CA SER A 48 -14.20 2.02 -30.73
C SER A 48 -14.76 0.79 -30.03
N ARG A 49 -14.32 0.51 -28.78
CA ARG A 49 -14.84 -0.56 -27.92
C ARG A 49 -16.10 -0.16 -27.14
N GLY A 50 -16.68 1.01 -27.42
CA GLY A 50 -17.88 1.50 -26.74
C GLY A 50 -17.62 1.99 -25.32
N TYR A 51 -16.41 2.47 -24.99
CA TYR A 51 -16.22 3.13 -23.70
C TYR A 51 -17.16 4.35 -23.58
N GLY A 52 -17.98 4.37 -22.52
CA GLY A 52 -18.86 5.49 -22.17
C GLY A 52 -20.31 5.34 -22.62
N THR A 53 -20.65 4.30 -23.40
CA THR A 53 -21.99 4.13 -23.97
C THR A 53 -22.90 3.22 -23.13
N ALA A 54 -22.35 2.37 -22.26
CA ALA A 54 -23.10 1.40 -21.47
C ALA A 54 -22.70 1.40 -19.99
N LYS A 55 -23.57 0.83 -19.13
CA LYS A 55 -23.29 0.60 -17.70
C LYS A 55 -22.07 -0.31 -17.55
N ARG A 56 -21.09 0.12 -16.76
CA ARG A 56 -19.86 -0.64 -16.52
C ARG A 56 -20.12 -1.79 -15.55
N SER A 57 -19.55 -2.94 -15.85
CA SER A 57 -19.30 -4.01 -14.88
C SER A 57 -17.84 -3.96 -14.43
N SER A 58 -17.57 -4.31 -13.18
CA SER A 58 -16.19 -4.48 -12.70
C SER A 58 -15.68 -5.84 -13.15
N PHE A 59 -14.54 -5.88 -13.84
CA PHE A 59 -13.80 -7.13 -14.10
C PHE A 59 -12.98 -7.59 -12.89
N GLN A 60 -12.67 -6.68 -11.95
CA GLN A 60 -11.97 -7.05 -10.73
C GLN A 60 -12.95 -7.71 -9.76
N ILE A 61 -12.95 -9.05 -9.78
CA ILE A 61 -13.76 -9.89 -8.90
C ILE A 61 -12.97 -10.13 -7.61
N TYR A 62 -13.20 -9.29 -6.60
CA TYR A 62 -12.72 -9.55 -5.25
C TYR A 62 -13.63 -10.59 -4.60
N ARG A 63 -13.08 -11.77 -4.28
CA ARG A 63 -13.79 -12.83 -3.57
C ARG A 63 -13.26 -12.89 -2.15
N LEU A 64 -14.17 -12.83 -1.18
CA LEU A 64 -13.82 -13.18 0.19
C LEU A 64 -13.34 -14.63 0.20
N THR A 65 -12.11 -14.82 0.62
CA THR A 65 -11.49 -16.13 0.74
C THR A 65 -11.75 -16.70 2.13
N GLY A 66 -11.57 -18.01 2.29
CA GLY A 66 -11.61 -18.63 3.61
C GLY A 66 -10.52 -18.10 4.56
N GLU A 67 -9.43 -17.53 4.03
CA GLU A 67 -8.40 -16.87 4.85
C GLU A 67 -8.95 -15.60 5.50
N ASP A 68 -9.70 -14.80 4.75
CA ASP A 68 -10.31 -13.56 5.23
C ASP A 68 -11.32 -13.86 6.33
N LEU A 69 -12.13 -14.92 6.17
CA LEU A 69 -13.08 -15.34 7.20
C LEU A 69 -12.37 -15.81 8.47
N ARG A 70 -11.30 -16.60 8.35
CA ARG A 70 -10.50 -17.02 9.51
C ARG A 70 -9.90 -15.82 10.24
N LEU A 71 -9.40 -14.83 9.51
CA LEU A 71 -8.87 -13.59 10.08
C LEU A 71 -9.94 -12.82 10.86
N PHE A 72 -11.15 -12.69 10.29
CA PHE A 72 -12.27 -12.04 10.99
C PHE A 72 -12.65 -12.75 12.29
N VAL A 73 -12.70 -14.09 12.27
CA VAL A 73 -12.99 -14.88 13.48
C VAL A 73 -11.92 -14.66 14.55
N TRP A 74 -10.63 -14.71 14.19
CA TRP A 74 -9.54 -14.44 15.13
C TRP A 74 -9.59 -13.04 15.72
N MET A 75 -9.86 -12.03 14.88
CA MET A 75 -10.00 -10.64 15.33
C MET A 75 -11.16 -10.49 16.32
N GLY A 76 -12.31 -11.13 16.05
CA GLY A 76 -13.46 -11.14 16.95
C GLY A 76 -13.17 -11.84 18.28
N LEU A 77 -12.47 -12.98 18.27
CA LEU A 77 -12.08 -13.70 19.48
C LEU A 77 -11.12 -12.89 20.35
N LEU A 78 -10.12 -12.25 19.75
CA LEU A 78 -9.17 -11.40 20.47
C LEU A 78 -9.87 -10.17 21.08
N LEU A 79 -10.80 -9.56 20.35
CA LEU A 79 -11.61 -8.46 20.87
C LEU A 79 -12.50 -8.90 22.03
N ALA A 80 -13.18 -10.04 21.90
CA ALA A 80 -13.99 -10.59 22.98
C ALA A 80 -13.13 -10.90 24.22
N ALA A 81 -11.97 -11.53 24.04
CA ALA A 81 -11.04 -11.79 25.12
C ALA A 81 -10.61 -10.50 25.84
N LEU A 82 -10.35 -9.42 25.09
CA LEU A 82 -10.06 -8.11 25.67
C LEU A 82 -11.23 -7.56 26.50
N LEU A 83 -12.46 -7.66 26.02
CA LEU A 83 -13.63 -7.15 26.71
C LEU A 83 -13.97 -7.93 27.99
N PHE A 84 -13.75 -9.25 28.00
CA PHE A 84 -14.09 -10.12 29.12
C PHE A 84 -12.97 -10.29 30.15
N LEU A 85 -11.69 -10.22 29.73
CA LEU A 85 -10.53 -10.39 30.62
C LEU A 85 -9.84 -9.05 30.94
N GLY A 86 -10.14 -7.99 30.20
CA GLY A 86 -9.64 -6.66 30.46
C GLY A 86 -10.37 -6.01 31.63
N ASN A 87 -9.59 -5.44 32.56
CA ASN A 87 -10.16 -4.65 33.64
C ASN A 87 -10.67 -3.31 33.09
N THR A 88 -11.99 -3.10 33.14
CA THR A 88 -12.69 -1.90 32.68
C THR A 88 -12.87 -0.83 33.77
N GLN A 89 -12.34 -1.07 34.98
CA GLN A 89 -12.38 -0.11 36.07
C GLN A 89 -11.18 0.85 35.97
N SER A 90 -11.44 2.11 35.57
CA SER A 90 -10.45 3.19 35.64
C SER A 90 -10.88 4.22 36.69
N HIS A 91 -10.15 4.30 37.81
CA HIS A 91 -10.34 5.36 38.78
C HIS A 91 -9.58 6.62 38.30
N PHE A 92 -10.32 7.68 37.94
CA PHE A 92 -9.76 8.98 37.52
C PHE A 92 -9.33 9.85 38.72
N THR A 93 -8.61 9.25 39.67
CA THR A 93 -7.92 9.96 40.76
C THR A 93 -6.45 10.11 40.32
N PRO A 94 -5.72 11.21 40.59
CA PRO A 94 -4.40 11.50 40.00
C PRO A 94 -3.25 10.64 40.57
N VAL A 95 -3.47 9.33 40.69
CA VAL A 95 -2.48 8.31 40.96
C VAL A 95 -2.65 7.28 39.84
N LEU A 96 -1.65 7.16 38.97
CA LEU A 96 -1.60 6.10 37.97
C LEU A 96 -1.41 4.76 38.71
N GLU A 97 -2.52 4.14 39.13
CA GLU A 97 -2.51 2.76 39.61
C GLU A 97 -2.49 1.84 38.39
N ILE A 98 -1.29 1.43 37.98
CA ILE A 98 -1.11 0.39 36.98
C ILE A 98 -1.64 -0.91 37.60
N ALA A 99 -2.74 -1.43 37.05
CA ALA A 99 -3.30 -2.71 37.50
C ALA A 99 -2.18 -3.78 37.48
N PRO A 100 -1.99 -4.55 38.56
CA PRO A 100 -0.91 -5.52 38.63
C PRO A 100 -1.05 -6.53 37.49
N VAL A 101 0.07 -6.85 36.85
CA VAL A 101 0.16 -7.79 35.72
C VAL A 101 0.09 -9.22 36.25
N GLN A 102 -1.03 -9.56 36.90
CA GLN A 102 -1.26 -10.86 37.52
C GLN A 102 -2.65 -11.38 37.14
N GLY A 103 -2.73 -12.68 36.83
CA GLY A 103 -3.98 -13.37 36.50
C GLY A 103 -4.63 -12.87 35.20
N GLN A 104 -5.91 -12.52 35.28
CA GLN A 104 -6.77 -12.19 34.12
C GLN A 104 -6.31 -10.91 33.40
N ASN A 105 -5.77 -9.92 34.12
CA ASN A 105 -5.28 -8.67 33.54
C ASN A 105 -4.07 -8.89 32.61
N ALA A 106 -3.19 -9.83 32.95
CA ALA A 106 -2.06 -10.19 32.11
C ALA A 106 -2.52 -10.85 30.79
N LEU A 107 -3.58 -11.66 30.85
CA LEU A 107 -4.19 -12.27 29.67
C LEU A 107 -4.91 -11.24 28.80
N GLY A 108 -5.63 -10.29 29.40
CA GLY A 108 -6.23 -9.17 28.68
C GLY A 108 -5.19 -8.29 27.98
N LEU A 109 -4.08 -7.99 28.66
CA LEU A 109 -2.95 -7.25 28.08
C LEU A 109 -2.28 -8.02 26.93
N ALA A 110 -2.10 -9.33 27.08
CA ALA A 110 -1.57 -10.18 26.02
C ALA A 110 -2.51 -10.24 24.80
N ALA A 111 -3.83 -10.35 25.02
CA ALA A 111 -4.83 -10.32 23.96
C ALA A 111 -4.84 -8.97 23.22
N TYR A 112 -4.74 -7.85 23.96
CA TYR A 112 -4.58 -6.52 23.37
C TYR A 112 -3.32 -6.41 22.54
N GLY A 113 -2.18 -6.88 23.05
CA GLY A 113 -0.91 -6.89 22.34
C GLY A 113 -0.99 -7.70 21.04
N ALA A 114 -1.60 -8.88 21.08
CA ALA A 114 -1.82 -9.71 19.90
C ALA A 114 -2.74 -9.03 18.87
N PHE A 115 -3.81 -8.37 19.33
CA PHE A 115 -4.72 -7.62 18.47
C PHE A 115 -4.02 -6.42 17.80
N ALA A 116 -3.23 -5.66 18.55
CA ALA A 116 -2.50 -4.50 18.04
C ALA A 116 -1.39 -4.89 17.04
N LEU A 117 -0.81 -6.09 17.17
CA LEU A 117 0.23 -6.60 16.27
C LEU A 117 -0.33 -7.25 14.99
N LEU A 118 -1.64 -7.47 14.91
CA LEU A 118 -2.31 -8.07 13.76
C LEU A 118 -1.97 -7.38 12.41
N PRO A 119 -2.08 -6.04 12.24
CA PRO A 119 -1.70 -5.38 10.98
C PRO A 119 -0.23 -5.58 10.62
N THR A 120 0.67 -5.52 11.60
CA THR A 120 2.11 -5.73 11.39
C THR A 120 2.41 -7.17 10.97
N ALA A 121 1.72 -8.15 11.56
CA ALA A 121 1.86 -9.56 11.20
C ALA A 121 1.37 -9.84 9.77
N LEU A 122 0.27 -9.21 9.34
CA LEU A 122 -0.22 -9.34 7.95
C LEU A 122 0.75 -8.72 6.95
N HIS A 123 1.24 -7.51 7.22
CA HIS A 123 2.20 -6.85 6.34
C HIS A 123 3.51 -7.63 6.21
N THR A 124 4.00 -8.24 7.29
CA THR A 124 5.22 -9.07 7.21
C THR A 124 4.98 -10.37 6.43
N LYS A 125 3.83 -11.04 6.60
CA LYS A 125 3.45 -12.20 5.78
C LYS A 125 3.44 -11.84 4.28
N GLU A 126 2.82 -10.72 3.92
CA GLU A 126 2.76 -10.25 2.54
C GLU A 126 4.14 -9.89 1.99
N ALA A 127 4.97 -9.20 2.77
CA ALA A 127 6.34 -8.86 2.38
C ALA A 127 7.17 -10.12 2.09
N ILE A 128 7.07 -11.14 2.94
CA ILE A 128 7.75 -12.43 2.73
C ILE A 128 7.23 -13.11 1.46
N ALA A 129 5.90 -13.18 1.28
CA ALA A 129 5.31 -13.78 0.09
C ALA A 129 5.76 -13.06 -1.20
N TRP A 130 5.84 -11.73 -1.17
CA TRP A 130 6.35 -10.94 -2.28
C TRP A 130 7.82 -11.24 -2.57
N HIS A 131 8.67 -11.30 -1.54
CA HIS A 131 10.07 -11.66 -1.69
C HIS A 131 10.25 -13.05 -2.31
N ILE A 132 9.46 -14.03 -1.87
CA ILE A 132 9.47 -15.41 -2.44
C ILE A 132 9.03 -15.39 -3.90
N SER A 133 7.96 -14.65 -4.24
CA SER A 133 7.48 -14.55 -5.63
C SER A 133 8.50 -13.92 -6.58
N ARG A 134 9.34 -13.01 -6.05
CA ARG A 134 10.40 -12.34 -6.82
C ARG A 134 11.65 -13.21 -6.95
N SER A 135 11.92 -14.12 -6.02
CA SER A 135 13.06 -15.06 -6.09
C SER A 135 12.76 -16.37 -6.84
N GLY A 136 11.48 -16.65 -7.10
CA GLY A 136 11.04 -17.82 -7.88
C GLY A 136 10.97 -17.60 -9.40
N ILE A 137 11.48 -16.46 -9.88
CA ILE A 137 11.72 -16.11 -11.29
C ILE A 137 13.23 -16.09 -11.50
#